data_AF-A0AAE3LD85-F1
#
_entry.id   AF-A0AAE3LD85-F1
#
_cell.length_a   1.000
_cell.length_b   1.000
_cell.length_c   1.000
_cell.angle_alpha   90.00
_cell.angle_beta   90.00
_cell.angle_gamma   90.00
#
_symmetry.space_group_name_H-M   'P 1'
#
loop_
_entity.id
_entity.type
_entity.pdbx_description
1 polymer ?
#
loop_
_entity_poly.entity_id
_entity_poly.type
_entity_poly.pdbx_seq_one_letter_code
_entity_poly.pdbx_strand_id
1 'polypeptide(L)' 'MDRNTALASIQAARIWFEAHEPSSPVALLLKQAERLTGKRFDEVYQAIPAELVERWAREH' A
#
# COMPACT_ATOMS: atom_id res chain seq x y z
N MET A 1 0.54 -17.51 -6.89
CA MET A 1 -0.32 -16.50 -6.26
C MET A 1 -0.86 -15.60 -7.36
N ASP A 2 -2.17 -15.42 -7.45
CA ASP A 2 -2.78 -14.49 -8.41
C ASP A 2 -3.04 -13.11 -7.77
N ARG A 3 -3.50 -12.14 -8.56
CA ARG A 3 -3.76 -10.77 -8.10
C ARG A 3 -4.77 -10.71 -6.96
N ASN A 4 -5.81 -11.55 -7.02
CA ASN A 4 -6.88 -11.56 -6.01
C ASN A 4 -6.36 -12.11 -4.68
N THR A 5 -5.53 -13.14 -4.72
CA THR A 5 -4.86 -13.71 -3.55
C THR A 5 -3.93 -12.66 -2.91
N ALA A 6 -3.16 -11.91 -3.72
CA ALA A 6 -2.32 -10.84 -3.21
C ALA A 6 -3.13 -9.71 -2.55
N LEU A 7 -4.24 -9.27 -3.17
CA LEU A 7 -5.13 -8.27 -2.59
C LEU A 7 -5.75 -8.75 -1.26
N ALA A 8 -6.17 -10.01 -1.19
CA ALA A 8 -6.69 -10.61 0.04
C ALA A 8 -5.63 -10.62 1.16
N SER A 9 -4.36 -10.89 0.83
CA SER A 9 -3.26 -10.79 1.80
C SER A 9 -3.04 -9.36 2.31
N ILE A 10 -3.12 -8.35 1.43
CA ILE A 10 -3.01 -6.93 1.84
C ILE A 10 -4.15 -6.59 2.81
N GLN A 11 -5.38 -6.99 2.50
CA GLN A 11 -6.55 -6.75 3.35
C GLN A 11 -6.43 -7.42 4.71
N ALA A 12 -5.99 -8.68 4.74
CA ALA A 12 -5.77 -9.43 5.98
C ALA A 12 -4.71 -8.74 6.86
N ALA A 13 -3.60 -8.31 6.26
CA ALA A 13 -2.55 -7.57 6.96
C ALA A 13 -3.09 -6.24 7.52
N ARG A 14 -3.86 -5.46 6.72
CA ARG A 14 -4.44 -4.19 7.18
C ARG A 14 -5.32 -4.40 8.41
N ILE A 15 -6.23 -5.37 8.35
CA ILE A 15 -7.14 -5.69 9.46
C ILE A 15 -6.34 -6.06 10.72
N TRP A 16 -5.25 -6.81 10.56
CA TRP A 16 -4.38 -7.15 11.67
C TRP A 16 -3.75 -5.91 12.31
N PHE A 17 -3.17 -4.99 11.51
CA PHE A 17 -2.58 -3.74 12.02
C PHE A 17 -3.63 -2.84 12.67
N GLU A 18 -4.81 -2.69 12.08
CA GLU A 18 -5.89 -1.89 12.67
C GLU A 18 -6.33 -2.42 14.05
N ALA A 19 -6.32 -3.74 14.24
CA ALA A 19 -6.73 -4.37 15.49
C ALA A 19 -5.63 -4.43 16.56
N HIS A 20 -4.37 -4.64 16.17
CA HIS A 20 -3.27 -4.91 17.10
C HIS A 20 -2.32 -3.73 17.27
N GLU A 21 -2.23 -2.83 16.27
CA GLU A 21 -1.33 -1.68 16.26
C GLU A 21 -2.04 -0.42 15.69
N PRO A 22 -3.11 0.09 16.33
CA PRO A 22 -3.93 1.16 15.78
C PRO A 22 -3.19 2.50 15.55
N SER A 23 -2.04 2.70 16.19
CA SER A 23 -1.16 3.86 15.98
C SER A 23 -0.13 3.67 14.87
N SER A 24 0.00 2.46 14.31
CA SER A 24 0.97 2.15 13.26
C SER A 24 0.58 2.80 11.94
N PRO A 25 1.49 3.54 11.26
CA PRO A 25 1.21 4.11 9.94
C PRO A 25 1.07 3.03 8.86
N VAL A 26 1.45 1.78 9.15
CA VAL A 26 1.42 0.68 8.18
C VAL A 26 -0.01 0.37 7.73
N ALA A 27 -1.00 0.43 8.62
CA ALA A 27 -2.41 0.24 8.27
C ALA A 27 -2.87 1.25 7.19
N LEU A 28 -2.42 2.51 7.29
CA LEU A 28 -2.71 3.55 6.31
C LEU A 28 -2.07 3.24 4.95
N LEU A 29 -0.82 2.77 4.94
CA LEU A 29 -0.11 2.40 3.71
C LEU A 29 -0.76 1.20 3.02
N LEU A 30 -1.16 0.18 3.79
CA LEU A 30 -1.88 -0.99 3.26
C LEU A 30 -3.23 -0.60 2.66
N LYS A 31 -3.96 0.30 3.33
CA LYS A 31 -5.21 0.86 2.80
C LYS A 31 -5.01 1.61 1.47
N GLN A 32 -3.88 2.31 1.30
CA GLN A 32 -3.55 2.91 0.00
C GLN A 32 -3.20 1.85 -1.04
N ALA A 33 -2.44 0.82 -0.68
CA ALA A 33 -2.14 -0.30 -1.58
C ALA A 33 -3.43 -0.98 -2.09
N GLU A 34 -4.42 -1.20 -1.23
CA GLU A 34 -5.74 -1.71 -1.63
C GLU A 34 -6.42 -0.83 -2.69
N ARG A 35 -6.45 0.49 -2.48
CA ARG A 35 -7.08 1.46 -3.40
C ARG A 35 -6.37 1.58 -4.75
N LEU A 36 -5.06 1.34 -4.75
CA LEU A 36 -4.23 1.42 -5.95
C LEU A 36 -4.22 0.11 -6.74
N THR A 37 -4.56 -1.01 -6.09
CA THR A 37 -4.60 -2.32 -6.75
C THR A 37 -5.64 -2.35 -7.86
N GLY A 38 -5.22 -2.71 -9.07
CA GLY A 38 -6.09 -2.81 -10.24
C GLY A 38 -6.24 -1.50 -11.04
N LYS A 39 -5.71 -0.37 -10.53
CA LYS A 39 -5.57 0.86 -11.31
C LYS A 39 -4.46 0.73 -12.36
N ARG A 40 -4.51 1.59 -13.37
CA ARG A 40 -3.45 1.67 -14.37
C ARG A 40 -2.20 2.30 -13.77
N PHE A 41 -1.04 2.00 -14.35
CA PHE A 41 0.26 2.50 -13.86
C PHE A 41 0.32 4.03 -13.78
N ASP A 42 -0.17 4.73 -14.80
CA ASP A 42 -0.22 6.19 -14.86
C ASP A 42 -1.04 6.80 -13.72
N GLU A 43 -2.21 6.22 -13.42
CA GLU A 43 -3.03 6.63 -12.26
C GLU A 43 -2.31 6.40 -10.93
N VAL A 44 -1.63 5.27 -10.78
CA VAL A 44 -0.90 4.93 -9.55
C VAL A 44 0.30 5.85 -9.37
N TYR A 45 1.08 6.07 -10.42
CA TYR A 45 2.27 6.92 -10.38
C TYR A 45 1.92 8.36 -10.02
N GLN A 46 0.83 8.90 -10.58
CA GLN A 46 0.35 10.24 -10.24
C GLN A 46 -0.18 10.37 -8.81
N ALA A 47 -0.60 9.27 -8.18
CA ALA A 47 -1.10 9.27 -6.81
C ALA A 47 0.03 9.28 -5.75
N ILE A 48 1.27 8.97 -6.13
CA ILE A 48 2.42 8.93 -5.21
C ILE A 48 3.23 10.21 -5.36
N PRO A 49 3.48 10.98 -4.29
CA PRO A 49 4.31 12.18 -4.36
C PRO A 49 5.72 11.86 -4.86
N ALA A 50 6.22 12.63 -5.84
CA ALA A 50 7.52 12.38 -6.46
C ALA A 50 8.68 12.40 -5.43
N GLU A 51 8.65 13.32 -4.46
CA GLU A 51 9.64 13.41 -3.38
C GLU A 51 9.71 12.12 -2.54
N LEU A 52 8.58 11.43 -2.38
CA LEU A 52 8.48 10.21 -1.60
C LEU A 52 9.12 9.05 -2.36
N VAL A 53 8.85 8.96 -3.66
CA VAL A 53 9.48 7.97 -4.56
C VAL A 53 10.99 8.13 -4.55
N GLU A 54 11.48 9.36 -4.71
CA GLU A 54 12.91 9.66 -4.68
C GLU A 54 13.56 9.31 -3.33
N ARG A 55 12.88 9.60 -2.21
CA ARG A 55 13.40 9.26 -0.88
C ARG A 55 13.56 7.74 -0.73
N TRP A 56 12.53 6.97 -1.06
CA TRP A 56 12.58 5.51 -0.96
C TRP A 56 13.62 4.89 -1.89
N ALA A 57 13.81 5.43 -3.09
CA ALA A 57 14.82 4.96 -4.02
C ALA A 57 16.27 5.17 -3.53
N ARG A 58 16.51 6.12 -2.62
CA ARG A 58 17.82 6.37 -2.01
C ARG A 58 18.10 5.54 -0.76
N GLU A 59 17.05 4.97 -0.15
CA GLU A 59 17.12 4.17 1.08
C GLU A 59 17.36 2.67 0.81
N HIS A 60 17.42 2.27 -0.47
CA HIS A 60 17.73 0.93 -0.96
C HIS A 60 19.08 0.90 -1.67
#